data_AF-A0A916VRM6-F1
#
_entry.id   AF-A0A916VRM6-F1
#
_cell.length_a   1.000
_cell.length_b   1.000
_cell.length_c   1.000
_cell.angle_alpha   90.00
_cell.angle_beta   90.00
_cell.angle_gamma   90.00
#
_symmetry.space_group_name_H-M   'P 1'
#
loop_
_entity.id
_entity.type
_entity.pdbx_description
1 polymer ?
#
loop_
_entity_poly.entity_id
_entity_poly.type
_entity_poly.pdbx_seq_one_letter_code
_entity_poly.pdbx_strand_id
1 'polypeptide(L)' 'MVERKGKNKISPGQMRLPWAEWEAPSTEVVEVARQFILANFYNPEVAMQFFDDMSEIN' A
#
# COMPACT_ATOMS: atom_id res chain seq x y z
N MET A 1 -23.24 -1.96 14.96
CA MET A 1 -23.38 -0.59 14.42
C MET A 1 -22.44 -0.48 13.24
N VAL A 2 -22.95 -0.25 12.02
CA VAL A 2 -22.10 -0.04 10.85
C VAL A 2 -21.53 1.37 10.98
N GLU A 3 -20.23 1.50 11.24
CA GLU A 3 -19.54 2.79 11.14
C GLU A 3 -19.61 3.23 9.69
N ARG A 4 -20.62 4.06 9.36
CA ARG A 4 -20.59 4.82 8.12
C ARG A 4 -19.43 5.79 8.26
N LYS A 5 -18.27 5.44 7.70
CA LYS A 5 -17.10 6.32 7.57
C LYS A 5 -17.60 7.62 6.93
N GLY A 6 -17.89 8.62 7.78
CA GLY A 6 -18.42 9.89 7.34
C GLY A 6 -17.42 10.49 6.37
N LYS A 7 -17.90 10.96 5.22
CA LYS A 7 -17.04 11.73 4.30
C LYS A 7 -16.45 12.87 5.12
N ASN A 8 -15.14 12.86 5.35
CA ASN A 8 -14.44 13.91 6.09
C ASN A 8 -14.80 15.24 5.43
N LYS A 9 -15.50 16.11 6.17
CA LYS A 9 -15.87 17.44 5.67
C LYS A 9 -14.56 18.20 5.43
N ILE A 10 -14.26 18.48 4.18
CA ILE A 10 -13.06 19.24 3.79
C ILE A 10 -13.28 20.66 4.28
N SER A 11 -12.41 21.14 5.17
CA SER A 11 -12.46 22.52 5.64
C SER A 11 -12.16 23.49 4.50
N PRO A 12 -12.82 24.67 4.43
CA PRO A 12 -12.50 25.68 3.43
C PRO A 12 -11.00 26.02 3.45
N GLY A 13 -10.33 25.91 2.29
CA GLY A 13 -8.90 26.16 2.15
C GLY A 13 -8.00 24.92 2.30
N GLN A 14 -8.53 23.75 2.66
CA GLN A 14 -7.74 22.52 2.69
C GLN A 14 -7.48 22.01 1.27
N MET A 15 -6.24 22.18 0.79
CA MET A 15 -5.80 21.62 -0.48
C MET A 15 -5.70 20.09 -0.38
N ARG A 16 -6.21 19.38 -1.38
CA ARG A 16 -6.12 17.92 -1.45
C ARG A 16 -4.71 17.54 -1.88
N LEU A 17 -4.09 16.59 -1.19
CA LEU A 17 -2.80 16.04 -1.61
C LEU A 17 -2.97 15.30 -2.94
N PRO A 18 -1.98 15.35 -3.84
CA PRO A 18 -2.07 14.64 -5.12
C PRO A 18 -2.13 13.12 -4.94
N TRP A 19 -1.60 12.58 -3.83
CA TRP A 19 -1.71 11.17 -3.44
C TRP A 19 -2.84 10.90 -2.43
N ALA A 20 -3.83 11.78 -2.32
CA ALA A 20 -4.96 11.57 -1.40
C ALA A 20 -5.89 10.45 -1.84
N GLU A 21 -5.85 10.09 -3.13
CA GLU A 21 -6.55 8.93 -3.66
C GLU A 21 -5.60 7.73 -3.67
N TRP A 22 -6.09 6.58 -3.24
CA TRP A 22 -5.34 5.35 -3.31
C TRP A 22 -5.39 4.83 -4.74
N GLU A 23 -4.23 4.68 -5.36
CA GLU A 23 -4.08 4.07 -6.68
C GLU A 23 -3.65 2.61 -6.52
N ALA A 24 -4.06 1.75 -7.45
CA ALA A 24 -3.53 0.39 -7.50
C ALA A 24 -2.01 0.47 -7.72
N PRO A 25 -1.20 -0.29 -6.97
CA PRO A 25 0.25 -0.20 -7.07
C PRO A 25 0.70 -0.64 -8.47
N SER A 26 1.54 0.17 -9.11
CA SER A 26 2.21 -0.21 -10.35
C SER A 26 3.25 -1.31 -10.08
N THR A 27 3.68 -2.01 -11.13
CA THR A 27 4.75 -3.02 -11.03
C THR A 27 6.00 -2.46 -10.36
N GLU A 28 6.39 -1.23 -10.69
CA GLU A 28 7.55 -0.55 -10.07
C GLU A 28 7.35 -0.37 -8.56
N VAL A 29 6.17 0.07 -8.13
CA VAL A 29 5.85 0.24 -6.70
C VAL A 29 5.93 -1.11 -5.96
N VAL A 30 5.45 -2.19 -6.58
CA VAL A 30 5.55 -3.55 -6.02
C VAL A 30 7.00 -4.01 -5.90
N GLU A 31 7.82 -3.80 -6.93
CA GLU A 31 9.23 -4.18 -6.94
C GLU A 31 10.04 -3.41 -5.89
N VAL A 32 9.83 -2.09 -5.78
CA VAL A 32 10.49 -1.26 -4.76
C VAL A 32 10.04 -1.66 -3.36
N ALA A 33 8.74 -1.92 -3.15
CA ALA A 33 8.24 -2.38 -1.86
C ALA A 33 8.86 -3.72 -1.46
N ARG A 34 9.03 -4.65 -2.42
CA ARG A 34 9.72 -5.93 -2.20
C ARG A 34 11.16 -5.72 -1.74
N GLN A 35 11.91 -4.86 -2.43
CA GLN A 35 13.30 -4.55 -2.05
C GLN A 35 13.37 -3.92 -0.65
N PHE A 36 12.46 -2.99 -0.34
CA PHE A 36 12.40 -2.34 0.96
C PHE A 36 12.14 -3.35 2.08
N ILE A 37 11.20 -4.27 1.88
CA ILE A 37 10.91 -5.33 2.85
C ILE A 37 12.14 -6.20 3.02
N LEU A 38 12.74 -6.73 1.95
CA LEU A 38 13.92 -7.61 2.05
C LEU A 38 15.11 -6.93 2.73
N ALA A 39 15.31 -5.63 2.53
CA ALA A 39 16.40 -4.88 3.14
C ALA A 39 16.21 -4.63 4.65
N ASN A 40 14.96 -4.56 5.12
CA ASN A 40 14.64 -4.20 6.50
C ASN A 40 14.13 -5.39 7.34
N PHE A 41 13.71 -6.48 6.70
CA PHE A 41 13.15 -7.62 7.41
C PHE A 41 14.27 -8.44 8.06
N TYR A 42 14.03 -8.84 9.31
CA TYR A 42 15.01 -9.57 10.12
C TYR A 42 15.41 -10.92 9.51
N ASN A 43 14.50 -11.59 8.79
CA ASN A 43 14.79 -12.83 8.06
C ASN A 43 14.25 -12.76 6.61
N PRO A 44 15.11 -12.51 5.61
CA PRO A 44 14.67 -12.35 4.23
C PRO A 44 14.07 -13.62 3.62
N GLU A 45 14.43 -14.81 4.09
CA GLU A 45 13.87 -16.08 3.59
C GLU A 45 12.40 -16.23 3.95
N VAL A 46 12.01 -15.81 5.15
CA VAL A 46 10.61 -15.80 5.58
C VAL A 46 9.82 -14.75 4.80
N ALA A 47 10.41 -13.58 4.56
CA ALA A 47 9.76 -12.54 3.76
C ALA A 47 9.48 -13.00 2.32
N MET A 48 10.40 -13.76 1.70
CA MET A 48 10.22 -14.29 0.34
C MET A 48 9.01 -15.21 0.21
N GLN A 49 8.69 -16.02 1.23
CA GLN A 49 7.53 -16.90 1.23
C GLN A 49 6.20 -16.13 1.11
N PHE A 50 6.11 -14.90 1.62
CA PHE A 50 4.91 -14.07 1.51
C PHE A 50 4.72 -13.43 0.12
N PHE A 51 5.77 -13.40 -0.70
CA PHE A 51 5.71 -12.82 -2.04
C PHE A 51 5.32 -13.84 -3.11
N ASP A 52 5.60 -15.13 -2.90
CA ASP A 52 5.23 -16.18 -3.85
C ASP A 52 3.69 -16.34 -3.97
N ASP A 53 2.95 -16.17 -2.87
CA ASP A 53 1.47 -16.19 -2.84
C ASP A 53 0.82 -14.99 -3.58
N MET A 54 1.54 -13.89 -3.82
CA MET A 54 1.03 -12.71 -4.53
C MET A 54 1.09 -12.83 -6.05
N SER A 55 1.70 -13.90 -6.58
CA SER A 55 1.85 -14.13 -8.02
C SER A 55 0.60 -14.74 -8.70
N GLU A 56 -0.42 -15.15 -7.93
CA GLU A 56 -1.66 -15.78 -8.43
C GLU A 56 -2.82 -14.81 -8.68
N ILE A 57 -2.66 -13.51 -8.40
CA ILE A 57 -3.70 -12.50 -8.67
C ILE A 57 -3.37 -11.79 -9.98
N ASN A 58 -3.71 -12.42 -11.11
CA ASN A 58 -3.74 -11.80 -12.44
C ASN A 58 -5.04 -12.14 -13.16
#